data_AF-A0A1G3FSZ9-F1
#
_entry.id   AF-A0A1G3FSZ9-F1
#
_cell.length_a   1.000
_cell.length_b   1.000
_cell.length_c   1.000
_cell.angle_alpha   90.00
_cell.angle_beta   90.00
_cell.angle_gamma   90.00
#
_symmetry.space_group_name_H-M   'P 1'
#
loop_
_entity.id
_entity.type
_entity.pdbx_description
1 polymer ?
#
loop_
_entity_poly.entity_id
_entity_poly.type
_entity_poly.pdbx_seq_one_letter_code
_entity_poly.pdbx_strand_id
1 'polypeptide(L)'
;MTEQDVIAALQAAGFCGIEAEGGRIYARVAPQAPEFRAEPLAEPPGDGWQLVLPWNVTPPPEAMETWNRRMGEARMELLQGEARLVMPLPGREVLPRWAALAGEAEAHFIAWRRGRRDVEGM
;
A
#
# COMPACT_ATOMS: atom_id res chain seq x y z
N MET A 1 -8.49 -12.18 11.32
CA MET A 1 -9.41 -11.02 11.37
C MET A 1 -10.52 -11.23 10.36
N THR A 2 -11.77 -10.89 10.69
CA THR A 2 -12.88 -10.87 9.71
C THR A 2 -12.87 -9.57 8.90
N GLU A 3 -13.62 -9.52 7.81
CA GLU A 3 -13.82 -8.27 7.02
C GLU A 3 -14.32 -7.12 7.91
N GLN A 4 -15.28 -7.40 8.79
CA GLN A 4 -15.84 -6.42 9.71
C GLN A 4 -14.80 -5.93 10.73
N ASP A 5 -13.93 -6.81 11.22
CA ASP A 5 -12.82 -6.41 12.11
C ASP A 5 -11.85 -5.45 11.40
N VAL A 6 -11.59 -5.68 10.11
CA VAL A 6 -10.72 -4.81 9.32
C VAL A 6 -11.39 -3.46 9.06
N ILE A 7 -12.67 -3.43 8.66
CA ILE A 7 -13.42 -2.18 8.48
C ILE A 7 -13.38 -1.35 9.77
N ALA A 8 -13.70 -1.98 10.91
CA ALA A 8 -13.67 -1.31 12.22
C ALA A 8 -12.27 -0.81 12.58
N ALA A 9 -11.22 -1.58 12.29
CA ALA A 9 -9.84 -1.16 12.50
C ALA A 9 -9.46 0.05 11.65
N LEU A 10 -9.83 0.07 10.36
CA LEU A 10 -9.55 1.18 9.45
C LEU A 10 -10.29 2.46 9.89
N GLN A 11 -11.55 2.34 10.30
CA GLN A 11 -12.34 3.45 10.85
C GLN A 11 -11.71 4.00 12.13
N ALA A 12 -11.32 3.12 13.06
CA ALA A 12 -10.68 3.51 14.32
C ALA A 12 -9.31 4.17 14.10
N ALA A 13 -8.60 3.81 13.03
CA ALA A 13 -7.34 4.44 12.63
C ALA A 13 -7.55 5.82 11.94
N GLY A 14 -8.81 6.21 11.67
CA GLY A 14 -9.13 7.50 11.07
C GLY A 14 -9.01 7.54 9.54
N PHE A 15 -8.97 6.38 8.88
CA PHE A 15 -9.00 6.34 7.42
C PHE A 15 -10.38 6.71 6.87
N CYS A 16 -10.42 7.18 5.63
CA CYS A 16 -11.63 7.70 4.99
C CYS A 16 -11.93 6.98 3.68
N GLY A 17 -13.18 7.11 3.19
CA GLY A 17 -13.62 6.46 1.95
C GLY A 17 -13.56 4.94 2.03
N ILE A 18 -14.04 4.37 3.14
CA ILE A 18 -13.98 2.93 3.40
C ILE A 18 -15.14 2.24 2.68
N GLU A 19 -14.83 1.36 1.73
CA GLU A 19 -15.80 0.65 0.89
C GLU A 19 -15.40 -0.83 0.79
N ALA A 20 -16.36 -1.74 0.99
CA ALA A 20 -16.13 -3.18 0.86
C ALA A 20 -16.72 -3.68 -0.45
N GLU A 21 -15.88 -4.25 -1.33
CA GLU A 21 -16.30 -4.76 -2.63
C GLU A 21 -15.46 -5.99 -3.02
N GLY A 22 -16.13 -7.08 -3.42
CA GLY A 22 -15.47 -8.27 -3.97
C GLY A 22 -14.51 -8.97 -2.99
N GLY A 23 -14.78 -8.90 -1.68
CA GLY A 23 -13.91 -9.47 -0.64
C GLY A 23 -12.64 -8.67 -0.35
N ARG A 24 -12.61 -7.40 -0.78
CA ARG A 24 -11.55 -6.42 -0.51
C ARG A 24 -12.17 -5.19 0.13
N ILE A 25 -11.38 -4.49 0.94
CA ILE A 25 -11.80 -3.25 1.59
C ILE A 25 -10.92 -2.12 1.09
N TYR A 26 -11.49 -1.18 0.37
CA TYR A 26 -10.83 0.00 -0.15
C TYR A 26 -10.88 1.12 0.90
N ALA A 27 -9.82 1.91 1.00
CA ALA A 27 -9.71 3.04 1.92
C ALA A 27 -8.64 4.03 1.48
N ARG A 28 -8.65 5.24 2.05
CA ARG A 28 -7.64 6.28 1.82
C ARG A 28 -7.07 6.77 3.15
N VAL A 29 -5.76 7.04 3.18
CA VAL A 29 -5.08 7.60 4.37
C VAL A 29 -5.49 9.06 4.64
N ALA A 30 -5.87 9.79 3.59
CA ALA A 30 -6.45 11.12 3.62
C ALA A 30 -7.34 11.31 2.38
N PRO A 31 -8.28 12.28 2.35
CA PRO A 31 -9.23 12.43 1.24
C PRO A 31 -8.58 12.57 -0.15
N GLN A 32 -7.42 13.22 -0.21
CA GLN A 32 -6.64 13.43 -1.43
C GLN A 32 -5.57 12.36 -1.72
N ALA A 33 -5.39 11.42 -0.80
CA ALA A 33 -4.38 10.38 -0.93
C ALA A 33 -4.86 9.27 -1.88
N PRO A 34 -3.94 8.51 -2.51
CA PRO A 34 -4.29 7.36 -3.32
C PRO A 34 -5.03 6.31 -2.48
N GLU A 35 -5.90 5.58 -3.16
CA GLU A 35 -6.66 4.49 -2.57
C GLU A 35 -5.77 3.26 -2.38
N PHE A 36 -5.77 2.73 -1.16
CA PHE A 36 -5.24 1.41 -0.88
C PHE A 36 -6.40 0.44 -0.63
N ARG A 37 -6.10 -0.85 -0.68
CA ARG A 37 -7.04 -1.91 -0.34
C ARG A 37 -6.47 -2.85 0.69
N ALA A 38 -7.29 -3.31 1.62
CA ALA A 38 -7.04 -4.50 2.40
C ALA A 38 -7.59 -5.70 1.62
N GLU A 39 -6.76 -6.71 1.41
CA GLU A 39 -7.17 -7.97 0.78
C GLU A 39 -6.66 -9.17 1.59
N PRO A 40 -7.36 -10.32 1.56
CA PRO A 40 -6.87 -11.53 2.20
C PRO A 40 -5.54 -11.97 1.59
N LEU A 41 -4.64 -12.50 2.41
CA LEU A 41 -3.39 -13.11 1.94
C LEU A 41 -3.73 -14.34 1.08
N ALA A 42 -3.13 -14.40 -0.11
CA ALA A 42 -3.35 -15.49 -1.06
C ALA A 42 -2.62 -16.79 -0.68
N GLU A 43 -1.68 -16.74 0.27
CA GLU A 43 -0.83 -17.87 0.65
C GLU A 43 -1.23 -18.50 2.00
N PRO A 44 -1.25 -19.84 2.13
CA PRO A 44 -1.61 -20.52 3.36
C PRO A 44 -0.58 -20.32 4.48
N PRO A 45 -1.03 -20.19 5.75
CA PRO A 45 -2.43 -20.31 6.17
C PRO A 45 -3.10 -18.93 6.14
N GLY A 46 -3.59 -18.46 4.99
CA GLY A 46 -4.98 -18.15 4.63
C GLY A 46 -5.83 -17.27 5.57
N ASP A 47 -5.33 -16.90 6.74
CA ASP A 47 -6.05 -16.31 7.86
C ASP A 47 -5.56 -14.88 8.16
N GLY A 48 -4.81 -14.28 7.23
CA GLY A 48 -4.27 -12.93 7.37
C GLY A 48 -4.80 -11.98 6.31
N TRP A 49 -4.84 -10.71 6.66
CA TRP A 49 -5.07 -9.63 5.71
C TRP A 49 -3.73 -8.97 5.37
N GLN A 50 -3.69 -8.32 4.23
CA GLN A 50 -2.59 -7.43 3.85
C GLN A 50 -3.16 -6.13 3.29
N LEU A 51 -2.43 -5.06 3.51
CA LEU A 51 -2.67 -3.76 2.91
C LEU A 51 -1.88 -3.67 1.62
N VAL A 52 -2.54 -3.21 0.56
CA VAL A 52 -1.98 -3.09 -0.78
C VAL A 52 -2.29 -1.70 -1.31
N LEU A 53 -1.24 -0.94 -1.59
CA LEU A 53 -1.33 0.34 -2.28
C LEU A 53 -0.77 0.17 -3.69
N PRO A 54 -1.61 0.09 -4.73
CA PRO A 54 -1.16 -0.05 -6.11
C PRO A 54 -0.62 1.27 -6.67
N TRP A 55 0.38 1.18 -7.55
CA TRP A 55 0.90 2.30 -8.32
C TRP A 55 1.15 1.93 -9.79
N ASN A 56 0.73 2.84 -10.65
CA ASN A 56 0.84 2.71 -12.11
C ASN A 56 2.24 3.12 -12.64
N VAL A 57 3.28 2.99 -11.83
CA VAL A 57 4.66 3.30 -12.23
C VAL A 57 5.57 2.15 -11.83
N THR A 58 6.46 1.76 -12.72
CA THR A 58 7.53 0.79 -12.44
C THR A 58 8.75 1.57 -11.92
N PRO A 59 9.08 1.51 -10.62
CA PRO A 59 10.31 2.10 -10.09
C PRO A 59 11.54 1.31 -10.57
N PRO A 60 12.73 1.93 -10.58
CA PRO A 60 13.98 1.22 -10.85
C PRO A 60 14.21 0.06 -9.85
N PRO A 61 14.76 -1.09 -10.28
CA PRO A 61 15.01 -2.23 -9.39
C PRO A 61 15.86 -1.88 -8.15
N GLU A 62 16.87 -1.03 -8.33
CA GLU A 62 17.74 -0.55 -7.25
C GLU A 62 17.00 0.28 -6.19
N ALA A 63 15.98 1.03 -6.61
CA ALA A 63 15.15 1.85 -5.74
C ALA A 63 14.20 0.96 -4.92
N MET A 64 13.65 -0.08 -5.53
CA MET A 64 12.87 -1.11 -4.83
C MET A 64 13.72 -1.87 -3.82
N GLU A 65 14.93 -2.30 -4.19
CA GLU A 65 15.83 -3.00 -3.27
C GLU A 65 16.21 -2.12 -2.08
N THR A 66 16.52 -0.85 -2.34
CA THR A 66 16.83 0.14 -1.30
C THR A 66 15.66 0.33 -0.35
N TRP A 67 14.45 0.47 -0.88
CA TRP A 67 13.23 0.55 -0.07
C TRP A 67 13.03 -0.69 0.77
N ASN A 68 13.06 -1.88 0.15
CA ASN A 68 12.81 -3.15 0.83
C ASN A 68 13.83 -3.43 1.95
N ARG A 69 15.09 -3.02 1.76
CA ARG A 69 16.12 -3.11 2.79
C ARG A 69 15.88 -2.18 3.98
N ARG A 70 15.28 -1.01 3.74
CA ARG A 70 15.05 0.02 4.78
C ARG A 70 13.74 -0.17 5.53
N MET A 71 12.67 -0.48 4.84
CA MET A 71 11.31 -0.40 5.38
C MET A 71 10.76 -1.73 5.89
N GLY A 72 11.39 -2.86 5.52
CA GLY A 72 11.29 -4.20 6.12
C GLY A 72 9.92 -4.88 6.05
N GLU A 73 8.93 -4.27 6.70
CA GLU A 73 7.55 -4.76 6.87
C GLU A 73 6.64 -4.30 5.73
N ALA A 74 6.82 -3.08 5.21
CA ALA A 74 6.13 -2.61 4.01
C ALA A 74 7.05 -2.75 2.80
N ARG A 75 6.74 -3.71 1.95
CA ARG A 75 7.59 -4.10 0.81
C ARG A 75 7.01 -3.59 -0.50
N MET A 76 7.88 -3.10 -1.37
CA MET A 76 7.55 -2.86 -2.77
C MET A 76 7.67 -4.17 -3.55
N GLU A 77 6.60 -4.50 -4.27
CA GLU A 77 6.52 -5.65 -5.17
C GLU A 77 6.09 -5.19 -6.56
N LEU A 78 6.38 -6.00 -7.57
CA LEU A 78 5.84 -5.85 -8.91
C LEU A 78 4.79 -6.92 -9.17
N LEU A 79 3.58 -6.53 -9.54
CA LEU A 79 2.55 -7.42 -10.05
C LEU A 79 2.17 -6.96 -11.45
N GLN A 80 2.33 -7.82 -12.46
CA GLN A 80 2.00 -7.52 -13.86
C GLN A 80 2.62 -6.22 -14.41
N GLY A 81 3.82 -5.85 -13.94
CA GLY A 81 4.53 -4.64 -14.36
C GLY A 81 4.18 -3.38 -13.56
N GLU A 82 3.21 -3.46 -12.66
CA GLU A 82 2.80 -2.37 -11.75
C GLU A 82 3.44 -2.56 -10.38
N ALA A 83 3.94 -1.47 -9.80
CA ALA A 83 4.48 -1.51 -8.46
C ALA A 83 3.36 -1.42 -7.43
N ARG A 84 3.53 -2.09 -6.31
CA ARG A 84 2.60 -2.03 -5.19
C ARG A 84 3.35 -2.11 -3.88
N LEU A 85 2.86 -1.43 -2.85
CA LEU A 85 3.36 -1.55 -1.49
C LEU A 85 2.43 -2.49 -0.80
N VAL A 86 3.01 -3.56 -0.29
CA VAL A 86 2.31 -4.57 0.47
C VAL A 86 2.81 -4.54 1.90
N MET A 87 1.88 -4.61 2.86
CA MET A 87 2.21 -4.75 4.27
C MET A 87 1.23 -5.72 4.92
N PRO A 88 1.71 -6.73 5.66
CA PRO A 88 0.82 -7.59 6.44
C PRO A 88 -0.03 -6.78 7.43
N LEU A 89 -1.28 -7.18 7.61
CA LEU A 89 -2.22 -6.61 8.58
C LEU A 89 -2.55 -7.67 9.65
N PRO A 90 -1.65 -7.90 10.61
CA PRO A 90 -1.91 -8.84 11.72
C PRO A 90 -2.94 -8.29 12.72
N GLY A 91 -3.10 -6.97 12.79
CA GLY A 91 -3.99 -6.28 13.70
C GLY A 91 -3.96 -4.77 13.50
N ARG A 92 -4.78 -4.02 14.27
CA ARG A 92 -4.94 -2.57 14.08
C ARG A 92 -3.69 -1.76 14.44
N GLU A 93 -2.77 -2.31 15.24
CA GLU A 93 -1.59 -1.58 15.73
C GLU A 93 -0.61 -1.20 14.62
N VAL A 94 -0.66 -1.88 13.47
CA VAL A 94 0.21 -1.55 12.33
C VAL A 94 -0.33 -0.41 11.46
N LEU A 95 -1.60 -0.01 11.64
CA LEU A 95 -2.26 1.00 10.80
C LEU A 95 -1.63 2.41 10.88
N PRO A 96 -1.20 2.91 12.05
CA PRO A 96 -0.46 4.18 12.11
C PRO A 96 0.84 4.13 11.31
N ARG A 97 1.54 2.98 11.35
CA ARG A 97 2.77 2.78 10.58
C ARG A 97 2.49 2.70 9.08
N TRP A 98 1.43 2.03 8.68
CA TRP A 98 0.96 2.03 7.30
C TRP A 98 0.71 3.44 6.79
N ALA A 99 0.01 4.28 7.56
CA ALA A 99 -0.28 5.66 7.18
C ALA A 99 1.01 6.47 6.92
N ALA A 100 2.01 6.34 7.80
CA ALA A 100 3.31 7.00 7.64
C ALA A 100 4.04 6.49 6.38
N LEU A 101 4.12 5.17 6.19
CA LEU A 101 4.82 4.55 5.07
C LEU A 101 4.14 4.82 3.72
N ALA A 102 2.81 4.86 3.68
CA ALA A 102 2.06 5.22 2.49
C ALA A 102 2.33 6.68 2.07
N GLY A 103 2.42 7.60 3.03
CA GLY A 103 2.80 9.00 2.78
C GLY A 103 4.25 9.16 2.30
N GLU A 104 5.20 8.45 2.92
CA GLU A 104 6.59 8.45 2.47
C GLU A 104 6.74 7.84 1.08
N ALA A 105 6.08 6.71 0.84
CA ALA A 105 6.05 6.05 -0.45
C ALA A 105 5.53 7.00 -1.53
N GLU A 106 4.41 7.69 -1.29
CA GLU A 106 3.85 8.67 -2.23
C GLU A 106 4.87 9.73 -2.64
N ALA A 107 5.61 10.30 -1.67
CA ALA A 107 6.65 11.30 -1.96
C ALA A 107 7.76 10.74 -2.86
N HIS A 108 8.23 9.51 -2.59
CA HIS A 108 9.21 8.83 -3.43
C HIS A 108 8.68 8.51 -4.84
N PHE A 109 7.43 8.05 -4.95
CA PHE A 109 6.79 7.75 -6.22
C PHE A 109 6.55 9.00 -7.08
N ILE A 110 6.13 10.11 -6.47
CA ILE A 110 6.01 11.40 -7.17
C ILE A 110 7.37 11.83 -7.71
N ALA A 111 8.43 11.69 -6.92
CA ALA A 111 9.79 12.01 -7.35
C ALA A 111 10.22 11.14 -8.56
N TRP A 112 9.98 9.82 -8.52
CA TRP A 112 10.27 8.93 -9.65
C TRP A 112 9.45 9.27 -10.90
N ARG A 113 8.14 9.53 -10.75
CA ARG A 113 7.28 9.93 -11.87
C ARG A 113 7.75 11.24 -12.51
N ARG A 114 8.22 12.20 -11.72
CA ARG A 114 8.79 13.46 -12.21
C ARG A 114 10.14 13.26 -12.89
N GLY A 115 11.04 12.49 -12.29
CA GLY A 115 12.35 12.18 -12.89
C GLY A 115 12.23 11.43 -14.22
N ARG A 116 11.21 10.58 -14.38
CA ARG A 116 10.94 9.88 -15.64
C ARG A 116 10.46 10.81 -16.77
N ARG A 117 9.69 11.86 -16.45
CA ARG A 117 9.27 12.88 -17.43
C ARG A 117 10.44 13.71 -17.97
N ASP A 118 11.48 13.92 -17.16
CA ASP A 118 12.68 14.66 -17.58
C ASP A 118 13.52 13.86 -18.60
N VAL A 119 13.48 12.52 -18.50
CA VAL A 119 14.17 11.60 -19.42
C VAL A 119 13.40 11.34 -20.71
N GLU A 120 12.07 11.29 -20.66
CA GLU A 120 11.22 11.01 -21.85
C GLU A 120 10.79 12.29 -22.61
N GLY A 121 11.13 13.47 -22.10
CA GLY A 121 10.84 14.78 -22.71
C GLY A 121 12.02 15.39 -23.49
N MET A 122 13.10 14.63 -23.71
CA MET A 122 14.29 15.05 -24.43
C MET A 122 14.45 14.31 -25.75
#